data_AF-A0A534NLQ6-F1
#
_entry.id   AF-A0A534NLQ6-F1
#
_cell.length_a   1.000
_cell.length_b   1.000
_cell.length_c   1.000
_cell.angle_alpha   90.00
_cell.angle_beta   90.00
_cell.angle_gamma   90.00
#
_symmetry.space_group_name_H-M   'P 1'
#
loop_
_entity.id
_entity.type
_entity.pdbx_description
1 polymer ?
#
loop_
_entity_poly.entity_id
_entity_poly.type
_entity_poly.pdbx_seq_one_letter_code
_entity_poly.pdbx_strand_id
1 'polypeptide(L)'
;MKPSDRSRYTAALKGAMEANYLAKMRQGKSSDVDRIRSEVTGEEVQGGKTVVHTKVLSGEDTAAIDYVMEKRPKGWRAVDVITEGVSLAETYREQVAKILAKKSLNDVIAALDRKRKALEAEETKPASG
;
A
#
# COMPACT_ATOMS: atom_id res chain seq x y z
N MET A 1 -18.40 -1.58 -16.04
CA MET A 1 -18.10 -2.46 -14.88
C MET A 1 -19.34 -2.57 -14.01
N LYS A 2 -19.82 -3.80 -13.74
CA LYS A 2 -21.01 -4.02 -12.89
C LYS A 2 -20.69 -3.66 -11.43
N PRO A 3 -21.68 -3.31 -10.58
CA PRO A 3 -21.44 -2.99 -9.17
C PRO A 3 -20.73 -4.11 -8.40
N SER A 4 -21.07 -5.37 -8.67
CA SER A 4 -20.43 -6.55 -8.08
C SER A 4 -18.96 -6.67 -8.50
N ASP A 5 -18.64 -6.43 -9.78
CA ASP A 5 -17.27 -6.43 -10.28
C ASP A 5 -16.42 -5.32 -9.65
N ARG A 6 -17.01 -4.13 -9.50
CA ARG A 6 -16.36 -2.99 -8.83
C ARG A 6 -16.02 -3.34 -7.38
N SER A 7 -16.96 -3.97 -6.66
CA SER A 7 -16.75 -4.38 -5.27
C SER A 7 -15.60 -5.40 -5.16
N ARG A 8 -15.64 -6.47 -5.97
CA ARG A 8 -14.59 -7.51 -5.98
C ARG A 8 -13.21 -6.95 -6.32
N TYR A 9 -13.13 -6.13 -7.37
CA TYR A 9 -11.88 -5.47 -7.77
C TYR A 9 -11.35 -4.54 -6.67
N THR A 10 -12.21 -3.72 -6.08
CA THR A 10 -11.81 -2.80 -5.00
C THR A 10 -11.30 -3.55 -3.78
N ALA A 11 -11.96 -4.65 -3.41
CA ALA A 11 -11.54 -5.49 -2.29
C ALA A 11 -10.17 -6.15 -2.55
N ALA A 12 -9.97 -6.75 -3.72
CA ALA A 12 -8.71 -7.39 -4.10
C ALA A 12 -7.56 -6.37 -4.19
N LEU A 13 -7.80 -5.20 -4.79
CA LEU A 13 -6.81 -4.13 -4.88
C LEU A 13 -6.43 -3.61 -3.49
N LYS A 14 -7.43 -3.32 -2.65
CA LYS A 14 -7.20 -2.86 -1.28
C LYS A 14 -6.36 -3.86 -0.50
N GLY A 15 -6.72 -5.15 -0.54
CA GLY A 15 -5.98 -6.19 0.16
C GLY A 15 -4.52 -6.34 -0.32
N ALA A 16 -4.28 -6.23 -1.63
CA ALA A 16 -2.91 -6.25 -2.18
C ALA A 16 -2.09 -5.01 -1.76
N MET A 17 -2.71 -3.83 -1.70
CA MET A 17 -2.07 -2.61 -1.20
C MET A 17 -1.73 -2.72 0.29
N GLU A 18 -2.66 -3.20 1.11
CA GLU A 18 -2.47 -3.40 2.55
C GLU A 18 -1.36 -4.42 2.85
N ALA A 19 -1.36 -5.57 2.18
CA ALA A 19 -0.30 -6.57 2.35
C ALA A 19 1.07 -6.04 1.93
N ASN A 20 1.12 -5.22 0.87
CA ASN A 20 2.37 -4.62 0.42
C ASN A 20 2.90 -3.57 1.43
N TYR A 21 2.01 -2.79 2.03
CA TYR A 21 2.36 -1.85 3.09
C TYR A 21 2.91 -2.57 4.33
N LEU A 22 2.20 -3.60 4.81
CA LEU A 22 2.64 -4.42 5.95
C LEU A 22 3.99 -5.09 5.68
N ALA A 23 4.20 -5.62 4.47
CA ALA A 23 5.48 -6.20 4.07
C ALA A 23 6.62 -5.17 4.14
N LYS A 24 6.41 -3.95 3.64
CA LYS A 24 7.42 -2.88 3.71
C LYS A 24 7.73 -2.43 5.13
N MET A 25 6.73 -2.33 6.00
CA MET A 25 6.96 -1.99 7.41
C MET A 25 7.83 -3.04 8.12
N ARG A 26 7.61 -4.33 7.82
CA ARG A 26 8.33 -5.45 8.45
C ARG A 26 9.75 -5.65 7.93
N GLN A 27 10.03 -5.23 6.69
CA GLN A 27 11.39 -5.25 6.15
C GLN A 27 12.36 -4.39 6.97
N GLY A 28 11.87 -3.44 7.77
CA GLY A 28 12.66 -2.70 8.77
C GLY A 28 13.08 -3.50 10.01
N LYS A 29 13.23 -4.82 9.88
CA LYS A 29 13.85 -5.79 10.82
C LYS A 29 13.39 -5.82 12.29
N SER A 30 12.43 -5.02 12.74
CA SER A 30 11.96 -5.13 14.12
C SER A 30 10.92 -6.23 14.25
N SER A 31 11.32 -7.34 14.88
CA SER A 31 10.43 -8.40 15.37
C SER A 31 9.43 -7.92 16.43
N ASP A 32 9.62 -6.70 16.94
CA ASP A 32 8.75 -6.07 17.92
C ASP A 32 7.91 -4.98 17.23
N VAL A 33 6.67 -5.30 16.87
CA VAL A 33 5.71 -4.28 16.39
C VAL A 33 5.59 -3.12 17.41
N ASP A 34 5.85 -3.39 18.69
CA ASP A 34 5.93 -2.42 19.79
C ASP A 34 7.08 -1.39 19.66
N ARG A 35 8.07 -1.63 18.78
CA ARG A 35 9.20 -0.71 18.51
C ARG A 35 9.01 0.11 17.24
N ILE A 36 7.91 -0.10 16.51
CA ILE A 36 7.57 0.74 15.36
C ILE A 36 7.04 2.08 15.88
N ARG A 37 7.77 3.16 15.59
CA ARG A 37 7.35 4.53 15.87
C ARG A 37 7.18 5.30 14.58
N SER A 38 6.16 6.12 14.49
CA SER A 38 5.94 7.00 13.34
C SER A 38 5.93 8.45 13.79
N GLU A 39 6.70 9.28 13.11
CA GLU A 39 6.76 10.72 13.36
C GLU A 39 6.30 11.45 12.10
N VAL A 40 5.34 12.37 12.25
CA VAL A 40 4.99 13.30 11.17
C VAL A 40 6.11 14.34 11.08
N THR A 41 6.76 14.42 9.93
CA THR A 41 7.89 15.33 9.69
C THR A 41 7.47 16.61 8.97
N GLY A 42 6.26 16.61 8.39
CA GLY A 42 5.69 17.78 7.74
C GLY A 42 4.42 17.44 6.97
N GLU A 43 3.76 18.47 6.46
CA GLU A 43 2.61 18.33 5.58
C GLU A 43 2.68 19.40 4.50
N GLU A 44 2.23 19.07 3.29
CA GLU A 44 2.12 20.03 2.20
C GLU A 44 0.86 19.78 1.36
N VAL A 45 0.33 20.84 0.75
CA VAL A 45 -0.84 20.75 -0.14
C VAL A 45 -0.35 20.70 -1.58
N GLN A 46 -0.68 19.62 -2.28
CA GLN A 46 -0.36 19.43 -3.70
C GLN A 46 -1.63 19.05 -4.48
N GLY A 47 -1.99 19.87 -5.47
CA GLY A 47 -3.07 19.53 -6.43
C GLY A 47 -4.43 19.25 -5.78
N GLY A 48 -4.77 19.94 -4.68
CA GLY A 48 -6.03 19.74 -3.94
C GLY A 48 -6.04 18.53 -3.01
N LYS A 49 -4.90 17.84 -2.85
CA LYS A 49 -4.67 16.82 -1.84
C LYS A 49 -3.64 17.31 -0.82
N THR A 50 -3.58 16.69 0.35
CA THR A 50 -2.58 16.97 1.37
C THR A 50 -1.63 15.79 1.45
N VAL A 51 -0.34 16.02 1.25
CA VAL A 51 0.70 15.02 1.49
C VAL A 51 1.16 15.18 2.93
N VAL A 52 1.10 14.10 3.71
CA VAL A 52 1.60 14.04 5.09
C VAL A 52 2.88 13.22 5.06
N HIS A 53 4.01 13.87 5.32
CA HIS A 53 5.31 13.24 5.36
C HIS A 53 5.51 12.55 6.70
N THR A 54 5.89 11.28 6.67
CA THR A 54 6.17 10.52 7.89
C THR A 54 7.50 9.82 7.81
N LYS A 55 8.15 9.74 8.96
CA LYS A 55 9.32 8.91 9.20
C LYS A 55 8.89 7.76 10.11
N VAL A 56 9.04 6.54 9.62
CA VAL A 56 8.80 5.33 10.40
C VAL A 56 10.14 4.80 10.88
N LEU A 57 10.29 4.63 12.18
CA LEU A 57 11.45 4.06 12.84
C LEU A 57 11.10 2.67 13.34
N SER A 58 12.01 1.72 13.15
CA SER A 58 11.84 0.32 13.53
C SER A 58 13.17 -0.20 14.05
N GLY A 59 13.41 -0.05 15.36
CA GLY A 59 14.74 -0.28 15.93
C GLY A 59 15.77 0.73 15.40
N GLU A 60 16.80 0.26 14.69
CA GLU A 60 17.81 1.09 14.02
C GLU A 60 17.41 1.48 12.59
N ASP A 61 16.43 0.79 12.02
CA ASP A 61 15.98 1.04 10.64
C ASP A 61 15.01 2.23 10.59
N THR A 62 15.02 2.92 9.45
CA THR A 62 14.17 4.08 9.18
C THR A 62 13.63 4.00 7.75
N ALA A 63 12.33 4.30 7.58
CA ALA A 63 11.69 4.44 6.28
C ALA A 63 10.94 5.78 6.17
N ALA A 64 11.03 6.43 5.01
CA ALA A 64 10.19 7.57 4.68
C ALA A 64 8.91 7.08 3.98
N ILE A 65 7.76 7.51 4.50
CA ILE A 65 6.44 7.18 3.97
C ILE A 65 5.63 8.46 3.87
N ASP A 66 5.17 8.79 2.66
CA ASP A 66 4.27 9.91 2.46
C ASP A 66 2.84 9.40 2.24
N TYR A 67 1.90 9.93 3.00
CA TYR A 67 0.48 9.64 2.83
C TYR A 67 -0.17 10.74 2.02
N VAL A 68 -0.75 10.39 0.88
CA VAL A 68 -1.59 11.32 0.11
C VAL A 68 -3.00 11.26 0.70
N MET A 69 -3.40 12.35 1.34
CA MET A 69 -4.65 12.49 2.07
C MET A 69 -5.66 13.32 1.27
N GLU A 70 -6.92 12.91 1.33
CA GLU A 70 -8.04 13.66 0.79
C GLU A 70 -9.06 13.96 1.89
N LYS A 71 -9.47 15.22 2.00
CA LYS A 71 -10.49 15.64 2.95
C LYS A 71 -11.86 15.23 2.42
N ARG A 72 -12.61 14.46 3.21
CA ARG A 72 -13.98 14.02 2.92
C ARG A 72 -14.94 14.53 3.99
N PRO A 73 -16.27 14.49 3.78
CA PRO A 73 -17.24 14.94 4.78
C PRO A 73 -17.12 14.22 6.14
N LYS A 74 -16.65 12.97 6.14
CA LYS A 74 -16.43 12.16 7.35
C LYS A 74 -15.01 12.26 7.93
N GLY A 75 -14.19 13.19 7.43
CA GLY A 75 -12.80 13.37 7.84
C GLY A 75 -11.80 13.05 6.73
N TRP A 76 -10.53 12.96 7.11
CA TRP A 76 -9.42 12.69 6.20
C TRP A 76 -9.32 11.21 5.85
N ARG A 77 -8.94 10.91 4.61
CA ARG A 77 -8.70 9.55 4.14
C ARG A 77 -7.41 9.50 3.34
N ALA A 78 -6.52 8.57 3.69
CA ALA A 78 -5.39 8.21 2.83
C ALA A 78 -5.92 7.58 1.54
N VAL A 79 -5.51 8.13 0.40
CA VAL A 79 -5.90 7.67 -0.93
C VAL A 79 -4.71 7.12 -1.73
N ASP A 80 -3.49 7.39 -1.27
CA ASP A 80 -2.27 6.79 -1.79
C ASP A 80 -1.18 6.80 -0.71
N VAL A 81 -0.17 5.96 -0.93
CA VAL A 81 1.04 5.87 -0.11
C VAL A 81 2.22 5.92 -1.07
N ILE A 82 3.16 6.81 -0.79
CA ILE A 82 4.40 6.96 -1.55
C ILE A 82 5.54 6.48 -0.64
N THR A 83 6.34 5.57 -1.17
CA THR A 83 7.54 5.05 -0.50
C THR A 83 8.70 5.17 -1.46
N GLU A 84 9.82 5.75 -1.03
CA GLU A 84 11.00 5.92 -1.88
C GLU A 84 10.66 6.65 -3.20
N GLY A 85 9.74 7.62 -3.15
CA GLY A 85 9.27 8.37 -4.32
C GLY A 85 8.31 7.61 -5.24
N VAL A 86 7.96 6.36 -4.93
CA VAL A 86 7.08 5.52 -5.75
C VAL A 86 5.66 5.48 -5.16
N SER A 87 4.69 5.96 -5.93
CA SER A 87 3.25 5.83 -5.62
C SER A 87 2.81 4.38 -5.75
N LEU A 88 2.23 3.84 -4.68
CA LEU A 88 1.64 2.51 -4.73
C LEU A 88 0.39 2.49 -5.61
N ALA A 89 -0.46 3.52 -5.54
CA ALA A 89 -1.66 3.58 -6.37
C ALA A 89 -1.33 3.64 -7.88
N GLU A 90 -0.32 4.41 -8.28
CA GLU A 90 0.15 4.45 -9.66
C GLU A 90 0.73 3.10 -10.08
N THR A 91 1.61 2.53 -9.26
CA THR A 91 2.23 1.22 -9.52
C THR A 91 1.17 0.15 -9.79
N TYR A 92 0.13 0.08 -8.96
CA TYR A 92 -0.96 -0.88 -9.17
C TYR A 92 -1.83 -0.52 -10.39
N ARG A 93 -2.07 0.77 -10.67
CA ARG A 93 -2.80 1.19 -11.87
C ARG A 93 -2.10 0.73 -13.14
N GLU A 94 -0.79 0.93 -13.24
CA GLU A 94 0.03 0.50 -14.38
C GLU A 94 -0.01 -1.02 -14.54
N GLN A 95 0.16 -1.78 -13.44
CA GLN A 95 0.08 -3.24 -13.47
C GLN A 95 -1.30 -3.74 -13.92
N VAL A 96 -2.37 -3.14 -13.41
CA VAL A 96 -3.74 -3.46 -13.81
C VAL A 96 -3.97 -3.15 -15.29
N ALA A 97 -3.54 -1.98 -15.76
CA ALA A 97 -3.68 -1.58 -17.16
C ALA A 97 -2.96 -2.57 -18.10
N LYS A 98 -1.74 -2.99 -17.73
CA LYS A 98 -0.96 -3.98 -18.49
C LYS A 98 -1.66 -5.34 -18.57
N ILE A 99 -2.32 -5.77 -17.50
CA ILE A 99 -3.09 -7.02 -17.48
C ILE A 99 -4.36 -6.88 -18.32
N LEU A 100 -5.13 -5.81 -18.12
CA LEU A 100 -6.39 -5.56 -18.85
C LEU A 100 -6.18 -5.42 -20.36
N ALA A 101 -5.01 -4.95 -20.80
CA ALA A 101 -4.68 -4.89 -22.22
C ALA A 101 -4.65 -6.27 -22.89
N LYS A 102 -4.49 -7.36 -22.13
CA LYS A 102 -4.32 -8.72 -22.65
C LYS A 102 -5.27 -9.75 -22.03
N LYS A 103 -5.97 -9.41 -20.96
CA LYS A 103 -6.72 -10.34 -20.11
C LYS A 103 -8.01 -9.73 -19.58
N SER A 104 -8.87 -10.56 -19.00
CA SER A 104 -10.15 -10.14 -18.46
C SER A 104 -10.01 -9.47 -17.08
N LEU A 105 -11.07 -8.78 -16.64
CA LEU A 105 -11.14 -8.25 -15.27
C LEU A 105 -11.03 -9.34 -14.20
N ASN A 106 -11.54 -10.55 -14.45
CA ASN A 106 -11.39 -11.66 -13.52
C ASN A 106 -9.91 -12.08 -13.37
N ASP A 107 -9.13 -12.00 -14.45
CA ASP A 107 -7.69 -12.29 -14.40
C ASP A 107 -6.91 -11.25 -13.58
N VAL A 108 -7.32 -9.99 -13.65
CA VAL A 108 -6.78 -8.91 -12.81
C VAL A 108 -7.05 -9.19 -11.34
N ILE A 109 -8.30 -9.48 -10.99
CA ILE A 109 -8.71 -9.78 -9.61
C ILE A 109 -7.88 -10.96 -9.08
N ALA A 110 -7.79 -12.04 -9.86
CA ALA A 110 -7.00 -13.20 -9.49
C ALA A 110 -5.50 -12.89 -9.34
N ALA A 111 -4.95 -11.96 -10.13
CA ALA A 111 -3.55 -11.53 -10.01
C ALA A 111 -3.31 -10.72 -8.73
N LEU A 112 -4.22 -9.81 -8.38
CA LEU A 112 -4.17 -9.03 -7.13
C LEU A 112 -4.25 -9.96 -5.91
N ASP A 113 -5.18 -10.93 -5.93
CA ASP A 113 -5.31 -11.92 -4.86
C ASP A 113 -4.05 -12.78 -4.71
N ARG A 114 -3.44 -13.21 -5.82
CA ARG A 114 -2.17 -13.94 -5.79
C ARG A 114 -1.04 -13.08 -5.21
N LYS A 115 -0.97 -11.80 -5.59
CA LYS A 115 0.06 -10.87 -5.05
C LYS A 115 -0.11 -10.68 -3.54
N ARG A 116 -1.34 -10.47 -3.07
CA ARG A 116 -1.66 -10.41 -1.63
C ARG A 116 -1.19 -11.68 -0.92
N LYS A 117 -1.60 -12.85 -1.40
CA LYS A 117 -1.22 -14.15 -0.81
C LYS A 117 0.29 -14.37 -0.81
N ALA A 118 1.00 -13.93 -1.84
CA ALA A 118 2.46 -14.06 -1.89
C ALA A 118 3.14 -13.18 -0.82
N LEU A 119 2.69 -11.94 -0.66
CA LEU A 119 3.19 -11.01 0.36
C LEU A 119 2.88 -11.52 1.79
N GLU A 120 1.71 -12.10 2.00
CA GLU A 120 1.32 -12.74 3.26
C GLU A 120 2.05 -14.08 3.49
N ALA A 121 2.38 -14.84 2.44
CA ALA A 121 3.14 -16.08 2.60
C ALA A 121 4.61 -15.79 2.94
N GLU A 122 5.19 -14.73 2.36
CA GLU A 122 6.49 -14.19 2.75
C GLU A 122 6.52 -13.78 4.24
N GLU A 123 5.39 -13.39 4.84
CA GLU A 123 5.24 -13.14 6.29
C GLU A 123 5.47 -14.40 7.14
N THR A 124 5.06 -15.56 6.66
CA THR A 124 5.10 -16.82 7.46
C THR A 124 6.41 -17.59 7.35
N LYS A 125 7.34 -17.16 6.48
CA LYS A 125 8.62 -17.82 6.31
C LYS A 125 9.57 -17.32 7.42
N PRO A 126 10.16 -18.19 8.26
CA PRO A 126 11.11 -17.75 9.27
C PRO A 126 12.27 -17.03 8.57
N ALA A 127 12.70 -15.90 9.12
CA ALA A 127 13.88 -15.18 8.67
C ALA A 127 15.06 -16.17 8.68
N SER A 128 15.49 -16.60 7.50
CA SER A 128 16.73 -17.35 7.35
C SER A 128 17.86 -16.42 7.75
N GLY A 129 18.41 -16.69 8.95
CA GLY A 129 19.60 -16.02 9.48
C GLY A 129 20.87 -16.39 8.75
#